data_AF-A0ABD2A097-F1
#
_entry.id   AF-A0ABD2A097-F1
#
_cell.length_a   1.000
_cell.length_b   1.000
_cell.length_c   1.000
_cell.angle_alpha   90.00
_cell.angle_beta   90.00
_cell.angle_gamma   90.00
#
_symmetry.space_group_name_H-M   'P 1'
#
loop_
_entity.id
_entity.type
_entity.pdbx_description
1 polymer ?
#
loop_
_entity_poly.entity_id
_entity_poly.type
_entity_poly.pdbx_seq_one_letter_code
_entity_poly.pdbx_strand_id
1 'polypeptide(L)'
;MNDTMSQFKKQQKKNGLDSILNCIKQIFHETMDTFQLVITVPLLIKNSTLKSLLTKEEMELVNNIVFFTDRMHSDQSHSSESKISQTSYESSTNELKEDIDKNITDTMIFKMLKILYNYPSIRKVVVSCWMKVSGQSLLFKHYIYYFMKYIISIMELTPEEEMAKNMHYKNVWSRNKDGVEEIRKLTTDLEMQREEKEKEMESTMTQYKTDTTIIDKLNEICIEDLQSVSSKYEKKQYLLYKSWEIKRDELYDKLDQVKKEFEMIKTANFKIISDINNKRLKTEAQLLSVINRFDTDIDDKLTEYEELCETYESDKMEKNSLKAAIQFQEDTYDLFLKDVYDESLEYYAG
;
A
#
# COMPACT_ATOMS: atom_id res chain seq x y z
N MET A 1 43.96 78.85 -30.53
CA MET A 1 44.11 78.77 -32.00
C MET A 1 44.49 77.37 -32.50
N ASN A 2 45.35 76.61 -31.81
CA ASN A 2 45.71 75.24 -32.25
C ASN A 2 44.59 74.19 -32.08
N ASP A 3 43.73 74.29 -31.07
CA ASP A 3 42.61 73.36 -30.89
C ASP A 3 41.48 73.56 -31.90
N THR A 4 41.17 74.81 -32.26
CA THR A 4 40.18 75.11 -33.30
C THR A 4 40.66 74.66 -34.68
N MET A 5 41.95 74.79 -35.00
CA MET A 5 42.54 74.29 -36.25
C MET A 5 42.56 72.74 -36.31
N SER A 6 42.73 72.07 -35.17
CA SER A 6 42.69 70.61 -35.02
C SER A 6 41.27 70.06 -35.16
N GLN A 7 40.28 70.72 -34.55
CA GLN A 7 38.86 70.39 -34.73
C GLN A 7 38.40 70.63 -36.17
N PHE A 8 38.82 71.73 -36.82
CA PHE A 8 38.50 72.00 -38.22
C PHE A 8 39.11 70.95 -39.17
N LYS A 9 40.34 70.50 -38.91
CA LYS A 9 40.96 69.39 -39.67
C LYS A 9 40.28 68.05 -39.41
N LYS A 10 39.89 67.73 -38.17
CA LYS A 10 39.08 66.54 -37.85
C LYS A 10 37.71 66.57 -38.53
N GLN A 11 37.09 67.74 -38.59
CA GLN A 11 35.77 67.94 -39.19
C GLN A 11 35.81 67.93 -40.73
N GLN A 12 36.85 68.50 -41.35
CA GLN A 12 37.09 68.32 -42.79
C GLN A 12 37.40 66.86 -43.16
N LYS A 13 38.18 66.15 -42.33
CA LYS A 13 38.49 64.72 -42.56
C LYS A 13 37.26 63.83 -42.36
N LYS A 14 36.40 64.17 -41.41
CA LYS A 14 35.08 63.54 -41.20
C LYS A 14 34.14 63.80 -42.38
N ASN A 15 34.04 65.05 -42.84
CA ASN A 15 33.24 65.39 -44.03
C ASN A 15 33.75 64.72 -45.31
N GLY A 16 35.07 64.53 -45.45
CA GLY A 16 35.67 63.78 -46.56
C GLY A 16 35.38 62.28 -46.50
N LEU A 17 35.47 61.67 -45.32
CA LEU A 17 35.10 60.26 -45.09
C LEU A 17 33.61 60.02 -45.28
N ASP A 18 32.75 60.93 -44.82
CA ASP A 18 31.30 60.87 -45.01
C ASP A 18 30.93 61.01 -46.50
N SER A 19 31.65 61.85 -47.26
CA SER A 19 31.49 61.94 -48.71
C SER A 19 31.89 60.66 -49.44
N ILE A 20 32.97 59.99 -49.00
CA ILE A 20 33.42 58.72 -49.57
C ILE A 20 32.44 57.59 -49.21
N LEU A 21 31.96 57.54 -47.96
CA LEU A 21 30.99 56.56 -47.51
C LEU A 21 29.66 56.71 -48.25
N ASN A 22 29.20 57.94 -48.50
CA ASN A 22 28.01 58.21 -49.31
C ASN A 22 28.19 57.76 -50.77
N CYS A 23 29.38 57.97 -51.34
CA CYS A 23 29.71 57.46 -52.68
C CYS A 23 29.68 55.93 -52.72
N ILE A 24 30.25 55.25 -51.73
CA ILE A 24 30.23 53.78 -51.62
C ILE A 24 28.80 53.25 -51.44
N LYS A 25 27.99 53.89 -50.58
CA LYS A 25 26.56 53.55 -50.41
C LYS A 25 25.80 53.68 -51.73
N GLN A 26 26.06 54.74 -52.49
CA GLN A 26 25.45 54.95 -53.80
C GLN A 26 25.88 53.87 -54.81
N ILE A 27 27.18 53.56 -54.88
CA ILE A 27 27.69 52.47 -55.73
C ILE A 27 27.04 51.14 -55.36
N PHE A 28 26.91 50.83 -54.07
CA PHE A 28 26.25 49.60 -53.63
C PHE A 28 24.76 49.55 -53.99
N HIS A 29 24.04 50.66 -53.87
CA HIS A 29 22.65 50.74 -54.34
C HIS A 29 22.54 50.51 -55.86
N GLU A 30 23.36 51.18 -56.66
CA GLU A 30 23.39 51.02 -58.12
C GLU A 30 23.81 49.60 -58.54
N THR A 31 24.73 48.98 -57.79
CA THR A 31 25.17 47.60 -58.01
C THR A 31 24.05 46.61 -57.69
N MET A 32 23.26 46.83 -56.63
CA MET A 32 22.12 45.98 -56.30
C MET A 32 21.00 46.07 -57.33
N ASP A 33 20.77 47.27 -57.88
CA ASP A 33 19.78 47.49 -58.94
C ASP A 33 20.20 46.85 -60.27
N THR A 34 21.50 46.90 -60.61
CA THR A 34 22.03 46.21 -61.80
C THR A 34 22.01 44.70 -61.63
N PHE A 35 22.33 44.14 -60.45
CA PHE A 35 22.15 42.71 -60.18
C PHE A 35 20.70 42.26 -60.32
N GLN A 36 19.76 43.05 -59.82
CA GLN A 36 18.33 42.77 -59.96
C GLN A 36 17.90 42.75 -61.44
N LEU A 37 18.42 43.67 -62.25
CA LEU A 37 18.20 43.67 -63.69
C LEU A 37 18.78 42.41 -64.33
N VAL A 38 20.06 42.10 -64.09
CA VAL A 38 20.75 40.92 -64.67
C VAL A 38 20.01 39.61 -64.38
N ILE A 39 19.59 39.39 -63.13
CA ILE A 39 18.87 38.17 -62.72
C ILE A 39 17.50 38.07 -63.41
N THR A 40 16.86 39.20 -63.74
CA THR A 40 15.55 39.22 -64.39
C THR A 40 15.61 39.23 -65.91
N VAL A 41 16.78 39.43 -66.52
CA VAL A 41 16.96 39.47 -67.97
C VAL A 41 16.30 38.25 -68.65
N PRO A 42 16.58 36.99 -68.25
CA PRO A 42 15.97 35.81 -68.89
C PRO A 42 14.43 35.78 -68.84
N LEU A 43 13.83 36.36 -67.80
CA LEU A 43 12.37 36.45 -67.63
C LEU A 43 11.78 37.65 -68.39
N LEU A 44 12.53 38.74 -68.51
CA LEU A 44 12.16 39.95 -69.24
C LEU A 44 12.06 39.69 -70.75
N ILE A 45 12.99 38.91 -71.31
CA ILE A 45 13.02 38.58 -72.75
C ILE A 45 11.81 37.72 -73.15
N LYS A 46 11.35 36.85 -72.23
CA LYS A 46 10.15 36.02 -72.44
C LYS A 46 8.84 36.79 -72.25
N ASN A 47 8.89 38.03 -71.76
CA ASN A 47 7.72 38.84 -71.50
C ASN A 47 7.27 39.61 -72.76
N SER A 48 6.01 39.44 -73.16
CA SER A 48 5.45 40.05 -74.38
C SER A 48 5.45 41.59 -74.35
N THR A 49 5.50 42.19 -73.16
CA THR A 49 5.56 43.65 -72.98
C THR A 49 6.89 44.25 -73.43
N LEU A 50 8.00 43.48 -73.41
CA LEU A 50 9.30 43.99 -73.84
C LEU A 50 9.31 44.33 -75.35
N LYS A 51 8.60 43.52 -76.16
CA LYS A 51 8.45 43.70 -77.62
C LYS A 51 7.74 45.01 -78.00
N SER A 52 7.01 45.62 -77.07
CA SER A 52 6.29 46.89 -77.30
C SER A 52 7.09 48.13 -76.89
N LEU A 53 8.19 47.97 -76.17
CA LEU A 53 8.95 49.04 -75.54
C LEU A 53 10.29 49.35 -76.22
N LEU A 54 10.85 48.40 -76.95
CA LEU A 54 12.14 48.51 -77.63
C LEU A 54 11.92 48.65 -79.14
N THR A 55 12.80 49.39 -79.83
CA THR A 55 12.76 49.48 -81.29
C THR A 55 13.06 48.11 -81.93
N LYS A 56 12.63 47.89 -83.18
CA LYS A 56 12.83 46.60 -83.87
C LYS A 56 14.31 46.19 -83.90
N GLU A 57 15.21 47.14 -84.11
CA GLU A 57 16.66 46.93 -84.14
C GLU A 57 17.21 46.57 -82.76
N GLU A 58 16.76 47.24 -81.68
CA GLU A 58 17.18 46.92 -80.30
C GLU A 58 16.66 45.56 -79.84
N MET A 59 15.43 45.17 -80.22
CA MET A 59 14.88 43.84 -79.94
C MET A 59 15.62 42.73 -80.69
N GLU A 60 16.02 42.99 -81.93
CA GLU A 60 16.81 42.04 -82.72
C GLU A 60 18.20 41.84 -82.08
N LEU A 61 18.81 42.92 -81.59
CA LEU A 61 20.09 42.88 -80.88
C LEU A 61 19.98 42.13 -79.53
N VAL A 62 18.91 42.37 -78.76
CA VAL A 62 18.60 41.64 -77.52
C VAL A 62 18.36 40.14 -77.80
N ASN A 63 17.52 39.81 -78.78
CA ASN A 63 17.21 38.42 -79.10
C ASN A 63 18.43 37.67 -79.65
N ASN A 64 19.25 38.32 -80.49
CA ASN A 64 20.46 37.73 -81.03
C ASN A 64 21.48 37.41 -79.93
N ILE A 65 21.65 38.30 -78.95
CA ILE A 65 22.56 38.07 -77.81
C ILE A 65 22.06 36.93 -76.93
N VAL A 66 20.75 36.88 -76.66
CA VAL A 66 20.14 35.83 -75.82
C VAL A 66 20.24 34.46 -76.47
N PHE A 67 19.98 34.41 -77.79
CA PHE A 67 20.14 33.20 -78.59
C PHE A 67 21.61 32.75 -78.64
N PHE A 68 22.56 33.70 -78.64
CA PHE A 68 23.99 33.39 -78.56
C PHE A 68 24.37 32.78 -77.20
N THR A 69 23.86 33.32 -76.09
CA THR A 69 24.12 32.79 -74.74
C THR A 69 23.46 31.43 -74.48
N ASP A 70 22.24 31.20 -74.97
CA ASP A 70 21.58 29.88 -74.86
C ASP A 70 22.34 28.81 -75.65
N ARG A 71 22.91 29.17 -76.81
CA ARG A 71 23.67 28.26 -77.68
C ARG A 71 25.06 27.90 -77.12
N MET A 72 25.72 28.85 -76.47
CA MET A 72 27.00 28.61 -75.76
C MET A 72 26.84 27.70 -74.55
N HIS A 73 25.69 27.74 -73.86
CA HIS A 73 25.39 26.82 -72.75
C HIS A 73 24.91 25.44 -73.21
N SER A 74 24.30 25.31 -74.40
CA SER A 74 23.92 23.99 -74.93
C SER A 74 25.12 23.16 -75.39
N ASP A 75 26.15 23.79 -75.98
CA ASP A 75 27.33 23.07 -76.49
C ASP A 75 28.31 22.62 -75.38
N GLN A 76 28.19 23.16 -74.16
CA GLN A 76 28.96 22.70 -72.98
C GLN A 76 28.25 21.60 -72.16
N SER A 77 27.07 21.14 -72.58
CA SER A 77 26.27 20.18 -71.80
C SER A 77 26.64 18.70 -71.99
N HIS A 78 27.76 18.41 -72.67
CA HIS A 78 28.34 17.07 -72.79
C HIS A 78 29.84 17.03 -72.44
N SER A 79 30.21 17.38 -71.21
CA SER A 79 31.43 16.83 -70.58
C SER A 79 31.22 16.56 -69.09
N SER A 80 30.87 15.29 -68.84
CA SER A 80 31.23 14.42 -67.73
C SER A 80 31.50 15.00 -66.33
N GLU A 81 30.75 14.47 -65.36
CA GLU A 81 31.28 14.14 -64.03
C GLU A 81 32.64 13.46 -64.17
N SER A 82 33.72 14.12 -63.73
CA SER A 82 34.92 13.39 -63.30
C SER A 82 35.74 14.21 -62.32
N LYS A 83 36.39 13.45 -61.44
CA LYS A 83 37.08 13.84 -60.24
C LYS A 83 38.22 14.83 -60.50
N ILE A 84 38.39 15.69 -59.51
CA ILE A 84 39.60 16.46 -59.20
C ILE A 84 40.85 15.57 -59.35
N SER A 85 41.75 15.93 -60.27
CA SER A 85 43.21 15.80 -60.13
C SER A 85 43.95 16.56 -61.24
N GLN A 86 44.84 17.46 -60.80
CA GLN A 86 46.15 17.80 -61.36
C GLN A 86 46.33 18.05 -62.87
N THR A 87 46.55 19.33 -63.18
CA THR A 87 47.63 19.88 -64.02
C THR A 87 48.25 18.98 -65.11
N SER A 88 48.02 19.36 -66.37
CA SER A 88 49.02 19.29 -67.43
C SER A 88 48.74 20.37 -68.47
N TYR A 89 49.77 21.15 -68.76
CA TYR A 89 49.86 22.11 -69.86
C TYR A 89 49.72 21.40 -71.21
N GLU A 90 48.86 21.94 -72.08
CA GLU A 90 48.99 22.03 -73.56
C GLU A 90 47.62 22.36 -74.19
N SER A 91 47.29 23.66 -74.35
CA SER A 91 46.25 24.10 -75.30
C SER A 91 46.31 25.59 -75.64
N SER A 92 47.48 26.10 -76.03
CA SER A 92 47.70 27.54 -76.28
C SER A 92 47.16 28.06 -77.62
N THR A 93 46.22 27.36 -78.27
CA THR A 93 45.51 27.83 -79.47
C THR A 93 43.99 27.90 -79.31
N ASN A 94 43.42 27.31 -78.25
CA ASN A 94 41.99 27.43 -77.92
C ASN A 94 41.70 28.56 -76.91
N GLU A 95 42.63 28.85 -75.99
CA GLU A 95 42.45 29.93 -74.99
C GLU A 95 42.34 31.33 -75.65
N LEU A 96 43.08 31.59 -76.74
CA LEU A 96 43.03 32.89 -77.41
C LEU A 96 41.71 33.12 -78.17
N LYS A 97 41.04 32.05 -78.64
CA LYS A 97 39.72 32.14 -79.27
C LYS A 97 38.61 32.27 -78.23
N GLU A 98 38.69 31.51 -77.14
CA GLU A 98 37.76 31.66 -76.02
C GLU A 98 37.85 33.05 -75.37
N ASP A 99 39.04 33.62 -75.14
CA ASP A 99 39.18 34.96 -74.56
C ASP A 99 38.72 36.10 -75.48
N ILE A 100 38.87 35.94 -76.80
CA ILE A 100 38.33 36.90 -77.78
C ILE A 100 36.80 36.78 -77.83
N ASP A 101 36.24 35.58 -77.85
CA ASP A 101 34.78 35.36 -77.85
C ASP A 101 34.14 35.80 -76.52
N LYS A 102 34.81 35.60 -75.37
CA LYS A 102 34.34 36.01 -74.04
C LYS A 102 34.35 37.52 -73.87
N ASN A 103 35.41 38.21 -74.30
CA ASN A 103 35.44 39.66 -74.30
C ASN A 103 34.39 40.27 -75.24
N ILE A 104 34.14 39.66 -76.40
CA ILE A 104 33.09 40.11 -77.31
C ILE A 104 31.70 39.88 -76.71
N THR A 105 31.45 38.72 -76.10
CA THR A 105 30.17 38.43 -75.41
C THR A 105 29.95 39.31 -74.19
N ASP A 106 30.96 39.54 -73.35
CA ASP A 106 30.87 40.45 -72.20
C ASP A 106 30.61 41.90 -72.65
N THR A 107 31.24 42.36 -73.73
CA THR A 107 30.99 43.69 -74.29
C THR A 107 29.58 43.81 -74.88
N MET A 108 29.06 42.75 -75.49
CA MET A 108 27.69 42.69 -76.02
C MET A 108 26.63 42.61 -74.92
N ILE A 109 26.83 41.77 -73.90
CA ILE A 109 25.98 41.65 -72.71
C ILE A 109 25.97 42.99 -71.96
N PHE A 110 27.11 43.65 -71.81
CA PHE A 110 27.20 44.97 -71.20
C PHE A 110 26.44 46.04 -72.01
N LYS A 111 26.57 46.05 -73.34
CA LYS A 111 25.77 46.95 -74.21
C LYS A 111 24.27 46.68 -74.08
N MET A 112 23.86 45.41 -74.04
CA MET A 112 22.47 45.01 -73.83
C MET A 112 21.95 45.48 -72.47
N LEU A 113 22.69 45.22 -71.39
CA LEU A 113 22.33 45.66 -70.04
C LEU A 113 22.27 47.18 -69.94
N LYS A 114 23.17 47.89 -70.60
CA LYS A 114 23.19 49.36 -70.64
C LYS A 114 21.95 49.92 -71.35
N ILE A 115 21.53 49.31 -72.47
CA ILE A 115 20.28 49.66 -73.16
C ILE A 115 19.09 49.41 -72.23
N LEU A 116 18.99 48.22 -71.64
CA LEU A 116 17.88 47.84 -70.77
C LEU A 116 17.80 48.68 -69.48
N TYR A 117 18.94 49.07 -68.90
CA TYR A 117 19.02 49.87 -67.68
C TYR A 117 18.61 51.34 -67.90
N ASN A 118 18.81 51.86 -69.11
CA ASN A 118 18.55 53.26 -69.46
C ASN A 118 17.06 53.57 -69.71
N TYR A 119 16.19 52.57 -69.92
CA TYR A 119 14.76 52.77 -70.09
C TYR A 119 14.00 52.67 -68.76
N PRO A 120 13.40 53.76 -68.23
CA PRO A 120 12.70 53.75 -66.94
C PRO A 120 11.51 52.78 -66.90
N SER A 121 10.87 52.56 -68.04
CA SER A 121 9.74 51.65 -68.21
C SER A 121 10.13 50.18 -67.95
N ILE A 122 11.37 49.79 -68.23
CA ILE A 122 11.88 48.43 -68.02
C ILE A 122 12.02 48.14 -66.52
N ARG A 123 12.38 49.14 -65.70
CA ARG A 123 12.46 48.98 -64.24
C ARG A 123 11.13 48.56 -63.61
N LYS A 124 9.99 49.06 -64.11
CA LYS A 124 8.65 48.64 -63.64
C LYS A 124 8.37 47.17 -63.99
N VAL A 125 8.80 46.72 -65.17
CA VAL A 125 8.65 45.33 -65.60
C VAL A 125 9.60 44.41 -64.83
N VAL A 126 10.83 44.84 -64.53
CA VAL A 126 11.80 44.12 -63.69
C VAL A 126 11.21 43.79 -62.32
N VAL A 127 10.53 44.75 -61.67
CA VAL A 127 9.87 44.51 -60.38
C VAL A 127 8.76 43.45 -60.50
N SER A 128 7.99 43.46 -61.59
CA SER A 128 6.95 42.46 -61.84
C SER A 128 7.51 41.06 -62.15
N CYS A 129 8.65 40.98 -62.85
CA CYS A 129 9.35 39.74 -63.14
C CYS A 129 10.06 39.17 -61.89
N TRP A 130 10.39 40.02 -60.92
CA TRP A 130 11.08 39.62 -59.68
C TRP A 130 10.29 38.58 -58.87
N MET A 131 8.96 38.66 -58.89
CA MET A 131 8.08 37.70 -58.21
C MET A 131 8.16 36.28 -58.81
N LYS A 132 8.75 36.13 -60.00
CA LYS A 132 8.88 34.86 -60.73
C LYS A 132 10.32 34.33 -60.77
N VAL A 133 11.26 35.00 -60.09
CA VAL A 133 12.67 34.60 -60.01
C VAL A 133 12.82 33.38 -59.09
N SER A 134 13.80 32.52 -59.37
CA SER A 134 14.07 31.32 -58.57
C SER A 134 14.47 31.67 -57.12
N GLY A 135 14.16 30.79 -56.17
CA GLY A 135 14.50 30.97 -54.76
C GLY A 135 16.01 31.10 -54.50
N GLN A 136 16.84 30.46 -55.31
CA GLN A 136 18.30 30.53 -55.21
C GLN A 136 18.83 31.92 -55.57
N SER A 137 18.29 32.56 -56.61
CA SER A 137 18.67 33.93 -56.98
C SER A 137 18.19 34.97 -55.95
N LEU A 138 17.06 34.71 -55.28
CA LEU A 138 16.60 35.52 -54.13
C LEU A 138 17.54 35.40 -52.93
N LEU A 139 17.94 34.18 -52.56
CA LEU A 139 18.93 33.94 -51.50
C LEU A 139 20.27 34.60 -51.82
N PHE A 140 20.76 34.47 -53.07
CA PHE A 140 21.99 35.11 -53.51
C PHE A 140 21.93 36.64 -53.35
N LYS A 141 20.84 37.29 -53.82
CA LYS A 141 20.63 38.74 -53.59
C LYS A 141 20.66 39.08 -52.10
N HIS A 142 20.03 38.25 -51.27
CA HIS A 142 19.98 38.48 -49.83
C HIS A 142 21.37 38.40 -49.18
N TYR A 143 22.20 37.45 -49.56
CA TYR A 143 23.58 37.34 -49.10
C TYR A 143 24.43 38.52 -49.55
N ILE A 144 24.34 38.93 -50.82
CA ILE A 144 25.08 40.10 -51.32
C ILE A 144 24.62 41.36 -50.59
N TYR A 145 23.30 41.53 -50.37
CA TYR A 145 22.78 42.65 -49.61
C TYR A 145 23.32 42.69 -48.17
N TYR A 146 23.31 41.56 -47.46
CA TYR A 146 23.87 41.51 -46.11
C TYR A 146 25.37 41.72 -46.08
N PHE A 147 26.10 41.20 -47.05
CA PHE A 147 27.53 41.43 -47.19
C PHE A 147 27.83 42.92 -47.40
N MET A 148 27.14 43.58 -48.33
CA MET A 148 27.30 45.02 -48.56
C MET A 148 26.92 45.84 -47.32
N LYS A 149 25.82 45.47 -46.64
CA LYS A 149 25.42 46.09 -45.37
C LYS A 149 26.47 45.92 -44.28
N TYR A 150 27.10 44.75 -44.19
CA TYR A 150 28.18 44.45 -43.26
C TYR A 150 29.43 45.29 -43.57
N ILE A 151 29.82 45.41 -44.83
CA ILE A 151 30.94 46.28 -45.26
C ILE A 151 30.67 47.74 -44.90
N ILE A 152 29.45 48.25 -45.17
CA ILE A 152 29.05 49.60 -44.73
C ILE A 152 29.19 49.74 -43.21
N SER A 153 28.70 48.77 -42.44
CA SER A 153 28.77 48.82 -40.97
C SER A 153 30.19 48.81 -40.42
N ILE A 154 31.14 48.13 -41.10
CA ILE A 154 32.56 48.17 -40.74
C ILE A 154 33.13 49.55 -41.07
N MET A 155 32.81 50.09 -42.24
CA MET A 155 33.28 51.40 -42.67
C MET A 155 32.73 52.56 -41.82
N GLU A 156 31.60 52.34 -41.14
CA GLU A 156 30.99 53.29 -40.19
C GLU A 156 31.64 53.27 -38.81
N LEU A 157 32.40 52.22 -38.45
CA LEU A 157 33.05 52.11 -37.15
C LEU A 157 34.35 52.91 -37.11
N THR A 158 34.55 53.62 -36.00
CA THR A 158 35.87 54.19 -35.71
C THR A 158 36.84 53.09 -35.24
N PRO A 159 38.16 53.27 -35.43
CA PRO A 159 39.16 52.31 -34.95
C PRO A 159 39.07 52.05 -33.43
N GLU A 160 38.64 53.06 -32.65
CA GLU A 160 38.46 52.97 -31.20
C GLU A 160 37.26 52.08 -30.83
N GLU A 161 36.13 52.23 -31.54
CA GLU A 161 34.95 51.39 -31.35
C GLU A 161 35.22 49.93 -31.77
N GLU A 162 35.97 49.72 -32.85
CA GLU A 162 36.36 48.38 -33.30
C GLU A 162 37.28 47.69 -32.26
N MET A 163 38.25 48.42 -31.71
CA MET A 163 39.14 47.92 -30.67
C MET A 163 38.37 47.58 -29.38
N ALA A 164 37.44 48.44 -28.96
CA ALA A 164 36.59 48.20 -27.79
C ALA A 164 35.69 46.96 -27.98
N LYS A 165 35.06 46.82 -29.16
CA LYS A 165 34.24 45.66 -29.52
C LYS A 165 35.05 44.37 -29.52
N ASN A 166 36.27 44.39 -30.07
CA ASN A 166 37.16 43.23 -30.08
C ASN A 166 37.60 42.83 -28.67
N MET A 167 37.96 43.80 -27.81
CA MET A 167 38.28 43.54 -26.40
C MET A 167 37.08 42.95 -25.64
N HIS A 168 35.87 43.46 -25.88
CA HIS A 168 34.66 42.90 -25.30
C HIS A 168 34.48 41.43 -25.69
N TYR A 169 34.58 41.09 -26.97
CA TYR A 169 34.44 39.70 -27.40
C TYR A 169 35.53 38.79 -26.85
N LYS A 170 36.78 39.25 -26.76
CA LYS A 170 37.85 38.47 -26.12
C LYS A 170 37.56 38.19 -24.65
N ASN A 171 37.07 39.19 -23.92
CA ASN A 171 36.70 39.02 -22.51
C ASN A 171 35.53 38.06 -22.33
N VAL A 172 34.47 38.20 -23.14
CA VAL A 172 33.32 37.29 -23.12
C VAL A 172 33.74 35.87 -23.49
N TRP A 173 34.57 35.70 -24.51
CA TRP A 173 35.09 34.39 -24.91
C TRP A 173 35.92 33.74 -23.81
N SER A 174 36.81 34.50 -23.14
CA SER A 174 37.60 33.98 -22.02
C SER A 174 36.71 33.53 -20.87
N ARG A 175 35.75 34.37 -20.46
CA ARG A 175 34.79 34.00 -19.39
C ARG A 175 33.96 32.78 -19.76
N ASN A 176 33.52 32.70 -21.02
CA ASN A 176 32.77 31.54 -21.50
C ASN A 176 33.63 30.28 -21.47
N LYS A 177 34.91 30.37 -21.86
CA LYS A 177 35.85 29.26 -21.79
C LYS A 177 36.06 28.77 -20.35
N ASP A 178 36.24 29.70 -19.41
CA ASP A 178 36.40 29.37 -17.99
C ASP A 178 35.12 28.75 -17.42
N GLY A 179 33.95 29.31 -17.74
CA GLY A 179 32.66 28.78 -17.33
C GLY A 179 32.36 27.39 -17.90
N VAL A 180 32.74 27.11 -19.15
CA VAL A 180 32.60 25.77 -19.76
C VAL A 180 33.46 24.75 -19.02
N GLU A 181 34.69 25.09 -18.63
CA GLU A 181 35.55 24.16 -17.88
C GLU A 181 35.03 23.93 -16.45
N GLU A 182 34.50 24.96 -15.79
CA GLU A 182 33.86 24.81 -14.48
C GLU A 182 32.62 23.93 -14.54
N ILE A 183 31.75 24.14 -15.55
CA ILE A 183 30.59 23.28 -15.81
C ILE A 183 31.05 21.83 -16.02
N ARG A 184 32.13 21.61 -16.79
CA ARG A 184 32.67 20.27 -17.03
C ARG A 184 33.14 19.59 -15.74
N LYS A 185 33.84 20.31 -14.87
CA LYS A 185 34.29 19.81 -13.57
C LYS A 185 33.11 19.45 -12.68
N LEU A 186 32.17 20.38 -12.51
CA LEU A 186 30.96 20.15 -11.69
C LEU A 186 30.11 18.99 -12.21
N THR A 187 30.00 18.85 -13.54
CA THR A 187 29.29 17.72 -14.14
C THR A 187 29.98 16.40 -13.83
N THR A 188 31.31 16.37 -13.86
CA THR A 188 32.09 15.16 -13.54
C THR A 188 31.94 14.79 -12.06
N ASP A 189 32.01 15.77 -11.17
CA ASP A 189 31.83 15.55 -9.72
C ASP A 189 30.42 15.06 -9.38
N LEU A 190 29.39 15.63 -10.03
CA LEU A 190 28.01 15.18 -9.85
C LEU A 190 27.79 13.75 -10.34
N GLU A 191 28.39 13.37 -11.46
CA GLU A 191 28.27 12.00 -11.97
C GLU A 191 28.98 11.00 -11.03
N MET A 192 30.14 11.38 -10.47
CA MET A 192 30.85 10.56 -9.49
C MET A 192 30.02 10.37 -8.20
N GLN A 193 29.43 11.44 -7.68
CA GLN A 193 28.53 11.36 -6.51
C GLN A 193 27.29 10.52 -6.80
N ARG A 194 26.73 10.65 -8.01
CA ARG A 194 25.60 9.84 -8.46
C ARG A 194 25.96 8.35 -8.43
N GLU A 195 27.10 7.98 -9.02
CA GLU A 195 27.54 6.58 -9.07
C GLU A 195 27.84 6.01 -7.67
N GLU A 196 28.47 6.81 -6.79
CA GLU A 196 28.71 6.42 -5.40
C GLU A 196 27.40 6.17 -4.64
N LYS A 197 26.43 7.08 -4.78
CA LYS A 197 25.13 6.96 -4.12
C LYS A 197 24.29 5.81 -4.69
N GLU A 198 24.40 5.53 -5.98
CA GLU A 198 23.75 4.38 -6.61
C GLU A 198 24.31 3.07 -6.04
N LYS A 199 25.64 2.94 -5.89
CA LYS A 199 26.27 1.78 -5.24
C LYS A 199 25.88 1.63 -3.77
N GLU A 200 25.83 2.71 -3.01
CA GLU A 200 25.39 2.70 -1.61
C GLU A 200 23.92 2.23 -1.49
N MET A 201 23.05 2.73 -2.38
CA MET A 201 21.65 2.34 -2.44
C MET A 201 21.50 0.87 -2.82
N GLU A 202 22.23 0.37 -3.81
CA GLU A 202 22.23 -1.04 -4.19
C GLU A 202 22.68 -1.95 -3.04
N SER A 203 23.77 -1.59 -2.36
CA SER A 203 24.27 -2.33 -1.19
C SER A 203 23.23 -2.35 -0.05
N THR A 204 22.55 -1.22 0.18
CA THR A 204 21.51 -1.13 1.20
C THR A 204 20.30 -1.97 0.82
N MET A 205 19.91 -1.96 -0.46
CA MET A 205 18.79 -2.75 -0.97
C MET A 205 19.05 -4.26 -0.92
N THR A 206 20.28 -4.70 -1.20
CA THR A 206 20.64 -6.12 -1.05
C THR A 206 20.59 -6.55 0.41
N GLN A 207 21.06 -5.71 1.34
CA GLN A 207 20.95 -5.98 2.78
C GLN A 207 19.49 -6.07 3.24
N TYR A 208 18.63 -5.15 2.80
CA TYR A 208 17.19 -5.25 3.12
C TYR A 208 16.55 -6.53 2.60
N LYS A 209 16.92 -6.99 1.40
CA LYS A 209 16.46 -8.28 0.88
C LYS A 209 16.93 -9.44 1.75
N THR A 210 18.21 -9.46 2.16
CA THR A 210 18.71 -10.53 3.04
C THR A 210 18.00 -10.52 4.39
N ASP A 211 17.82 -9.34 4.98
CA ASP A 211 17.16 -9.20 6.29
C ASP A 211 15.69 -9.66 6.22
N THR A 212 14.99 -9.32 5.14
CA THR A 212 13.62 -9.79 4.89
C THR A 212 13.57 -11.32 4.86
N THR A 213 14.48 -11.98 4.13
CA THR A 213 14.52 -13.45 4.09
C THR A 213 14.84 -14.09 5.44
N ILE A 214 15.64 -13.43 6.30
CA ILE A 214 15.95 -13.90 7.65
C ILE A 214 14.71 -13.78 8.53
N ILE A 215 14.00 -12.65 8.46
CA ILE A 215 12.76 -12.41 9.21
C ILE A 215 11.69 -13.43 8.81
N ASP A 216 11.53 -13.72 7.52
CA ASP A 216 10.56 -14.71 7.04
C ASP A 216 10.85 -16.10 7.59
N LYS A 217 12.12 -16.54 7.55
CA LYS A 217 12.54 -17.82 8.15
C LYS A 217 12.33 -17.86 9.66
N LEU A 218 12.62 -16.76 10.36
CA LEU A 218 12.40 -16.68 11.81
C LEU A 218 10.91 -16.80 12.14
N ASN A 219 10.05 -16.13 11.35
CA ASN A 219 8.60 -16.21 11.52
C ASN A 219 8.09 -17.63 11.29
N GLU A 220 8.56 -18.34 10.26
CA GLU A 220 8.22 -19.75 10.03
C GLU A 220 8.56 -20.62 11.24
N ILE A 221 9.79 -20.50 11.76
CA ILE A 221 10.24 -21.24 12.95
C ILE A 221 9.36 -20.91 14.17
N CYS A 222 9.06 -19.62 14.39
CA CYS A 222 8.20 -19.21 15.51
C CYS A 222 6.78 -19.77 15.39
N ILE A 223 6.21 -19.82 14.19
CA ILE A 223 4.88 -20.39 13.95
C ILE A 223 4.90 -21.90 14.24
N GLU A 224 5.91 -22.62 13.75
CA GLU A 224 6.06 -24.06 14.00
C GLU A 224 6.22 -24.36 15.51
N ASP A 225 7.05 -23.59 16.22
CA ASP A 225 7.26 -23.74 17.65
C ASP A 225 5.98 -23.47 18.44
N LEU A 226 5.23 -22.41 18.10
CA LEU A 226 3.94 -22.10 18.72
C LEU A 226 2.93 -23.24 18.52
N GLN A 227 2.83 -23.77 17.30
CA GLN A 227 1.94 -24.90 16.99
C GLN A 227 2.35 -26.17 17.73
N SER A 228 3.65 -26.44 17.83
CA SER A 228 4.21 -27.58 18.56
C SER A 228 3.92 -27.49 20.06
N VAL A 229 4.13 -26.32 20.66
CA VAL A 229 3.83 -26.08 22.08
C VAL A 229 2.33 -26.17 22.35
N SER A 230 1.48 -25.53 21.51
CA SER A 230 0.02 -25.61 21.65
C SER A 230 -0.46 -27.07 21.59
N SER A 231 -0.02 -27.82 20.58
CA SER A 231 -0.37 -29.23 20.41
C SER A 231 0.05 -30.10 21.60
N LYS A 232 1.24 -29.85 22.17
CA LYS A 232 1.71 -30.57 23.37
C LYS A 232 0.86 -30.23 24.59
N TYR A 233 0.51 -28.95 24.77
CA TYR A 233 -0.30 -28.51 25.89
C TYR A 233 -1.73 -29.05 25.80
N GLU A 234 -2.35 -29.00 24.63
CA GLU A 234 -3.68 -29.57 24.38
C GLU A 234 -3.71 -31.07 24.68
N LYS A 235 -2.72 -31.84 24.19
CA LYS A 235 -2.60 -33.27 24.51
C LYS A 235 -2.49 -33.52 26.01
N LYS A 236 -1.68 -32.72 26.72
CA LYS A 236 -1.51 -32.85 28.17
C LYS A 236 -2.82 -32.54 28.91
N GLN A 237 -3.52 -31.47 28.52
CA GLN A 237 -4.82 -31.10 29.09
C GLN A 237 -5.87 -32.18 28.84
N TYR A 238 -5.92 -32.73 27.62
CA TYR A 238 -6.83 -33.82 27.28
C TYR A 238 -6.59 -35.07 28.11
N LEU A 239 -5.33 -35.48 28.30
CA LEU A 239 -4.98 -36.62 29.14
C LEU A 239 -5.35 -36.41 30.61
N LEU A 240 -5.11 -35.20 31.13
CA LEU A 240 -5.52 -34.84 32.49
C LEU A 240 -7.03 -34.88 32.65
N TYR A 241 -7.77 -34.30 31.70
CA TYR A 241 -9.23 -34.36 31.66
C TYR A 241 -9.73 -35.81 31.67
N LYS A 242 -9.18 -36.68 30.81
CA LYS A 242 -9.57 -38.10 30.74
C LYS A 242 -9.27 -38.85 32.02
N SER A 243 -8.13 -38.58 32.66
CA SER A 243 -7.80 -39.18 33.96
C SER A 243 -8.77 -38.74 35.06
N TRP A 244 -9.17 -37.46 35.07
CA TRP A 244 -10.19 -36.95 35.98
C TRP A 244 -11.58 -37.54 35.73
N GLU A 245 -11.95 -37.72 34.46
CA GLU A 245 -13.21 -38.35 34.05
C GLU A 245 -13.29 -39.79 34.58
N ILE A 246 -12.23 -40.60 34.38
CA ILE A 246 -12.15 -41.97 34.92
C ILE A 246 -12.27 -41.98 36.44
N LYS A 247 -11.51 -41.13 37.14
CA LYS A 247 -11.54 -41.06 38.60
C LYS A 247 -12.90 -40.63 39.14
N ARG A 248 -13.58 -39.71 38.45
CA ARG A 248 -14.94 -39.30 38.78
C ARG A 248 -15.90 -40.47 38.66
N ASP A 249 -15.82 -41.22 37.57
CA ASP A 249 -16.69 -42.38 37.34
C ASP A 249 -16.43 -43.48 38.39
N GLU A 250 -15.17 -43.76 38.75
CA GLU A 250 -14.82 -44.67 39.86
C GLU A 250 -15.42 -44.22 41.21
N LEU A 251 -15.45 -42.91 41.49
CA LEU A 251 -16.04 -42.38 42.71
C LEU A 251 -17.57 -42.49 42.70
N TYR A 252 -18.21 -42.32 41.55
CA TYR A 252 -19.66 -42.54 41.41
C TYR A 252 -20.02 -44.00 41.62
N ASP A 253 -19.24 -44.94 41.08
CA ASP A 253 -19.44 -46.38 41.30
C ASP A 253 -19.31 -46.75 42.79
N LYS A 254 -18.28 -46.22 43.47
CA LYS A 254 -18.11 -46.40 44.92
C LYS A 254 -19.26 -45.80 45.72
N LEU A 255 -19.75 -44.63 45.33
CA LEU A 255 -20.88 -43.98 45.97
C LEU A 255 -22.16 -44.81 45.82
N ASP A 256 -22.41 -45.35 44.62
CA ASP A 256 -23.56 -46.21 44.36
C ASP A 256 -23.49 -47.51 45.16
N GLN A 257 -22.30 -48.12 45.27
CA GLN A 257 -22.07 -49.28 46.12
C GLN A 257 -22.40 -48.99 47.58
N VAL A 258 -21.84 -47.92 48.15
CA VAL A 258 -22.10 -47.53 49.56
C VAL A 258 -23.58 -47.24 49.78
N LYS A 259 -24.26 -46.62 48.82
CA LYS A 259 -25.70 -46.37 48.89
C LYS A 259 -26.51 -47.67 48.92
N LYS A 260 -26.15 -48.65 48.10
CA LYS A 260 -26.78 -49.99 48.11
C LYS A 260 -26.53 -50.70 49.45
N GLU A 261 -25.30 -50.70 49.95
CA GLU A 261 -24.95 -51.29 51.25
C GLU A 261 -25.73 -50.64 52.39
N PHE A 262 -25.86 -49.31 52.38
CA PHE A 262 -26.66 -48.58 53.36
C PHE A 262 -28.14 -48.99 53.34
N GLU A 263 -28.78 -49.06 52.17
CA GLU A 263 -30.18 -49.49 52.06
C GLU A 263 -30.36 -50.97 52.47
N MET A 264 -29.39 -51.84 52.18
CA MET A 264 -29.39 -53.23 52.67
C MET A 264 -29.33 -53.30 54.20
N ILE A 265 -28.41 -52.55 54.84
CA ILE A 265 -28.30 -52.51 56.31
C ILE A 265 -29.57 -51.93 56.93
N LYS A 266 -30.10 -50.85 56.36
CA LYS A 266 -31.33 -50.20 56.81
C LYS A 266 -32.54 -51.16 56.77
N THR A 267 -32.72 -51.87 55.66
CA THR A 267 -33.80 -52.88 55.53
C THR A 267 -33.62 -54.05 56.50
N ALA A 268 -32.38 -54.54 56.68
CA ALA A 268 -32.07 -55.57 57.66
C ALA A 268 -32.39 -55.10 59.11
N ASN A 269 -32.00 -53.88 59.47
CA ASN A 269 -32.30 -53.30 60.78
C ASN A 269 -33.80 -53.15 61.01
N PHE A 270 -34.56 -52.67 60.02
CA PHE A 270 -36.02 -52.60 60.14
C PHE A 270 -36.65 -53.98 60.37
N LYS A 271 -36.16 -55.02 59.70
CA LYS A 271 -36.61 -56.39 59.91
C LYS A 271 -36.30 -56.88 61.32
N ILE A 272 -35.06 -56.67 61.81
CA ILE A 272 -34.65 -57.03 63.17
C ILE A 272 -35.52 -56.32 64.21
N ILE A 273 -35.76 -55.01 64.06
CA ILE A 273 -36.62 -54.24 64.97
C ILE A 273 -38.04 -54.79 64.98
N SER A 274 -38.60 -55.08 63.80
CA SER A 274 -39.93 -55.70 63.68
C SER A 274 -40.00 -57.07 64.37
N ASP A 275 -39.01 -57.93 64.15
CA ASP A 275 -38.93 -59.25 64.77
C ASP A 275 -38.80 -59.17 66.30
N ILE A 276 -37.99 -58.24 66.82
CA ILE A 276 -37.84 -57.99 68.26
C ILE A 276 -39.18 -57.51 68.85
N ASN A 277 -39.83 -56.53 68.21
CA ASN A 277 -41.12 -56.01 68.69
C ASN A 277 -42.21 -57.10 68.67
N ASN A 278 -42.26 -57.93 67.63
CA ASN A 278 -43.20 -59.05 67.55
C ASN A 278 -42.94 -60.10 68.64
N LYS A 279 -41.68 -60.43 68.91
CA LYS A 279 -41.32 -61.34 70.01
C LYS A 279 -41.70 -60.73 71.36
N ARG A 280 -41.37 -59.45 71.59
CA ARG A 280 -41.71 -58.73 72.81
C ARG A 280 -43.22 -58.74 73.05
N LEU A 281 -44.02 -58.37 72.05
CA LEU A 281 -45.49 -58.38 72.14
C LEU A 281 -46.05 -59.76 72.47
N LYS A 282 -45.50 -60.83 71.85
CA LYS A 282 -45.90 -62.21 72.18
C LYS A 282 -45.58 -62.58 73.63
N THR A 283 -44.38 -62.26 74.10
CA THR A 283 -43.98 -62.53 75.49
C THR A 283 -44.79 -61.69 76.48
N GLU A 284 -45.02 -60.41 76.20
CA GLU A 284 -45.89 -59.54 77.00
C GLU A 284 -47.32 -60.11 77.10
N ALA A 285 -47.90 -60.57 75.98
CA ALA A 285 -49.21 -61.21 75.97
C ALA A 285 -49.25 -62.53 76.75
N GLN A 286 -48.19 -63.35 76.67
CA GLN A 286 -48.07 -64.59 77.46
C GLN A 286 -47.97 -64.30 78.95
N LEU A 287 -47.14 -63.32 79.35
CA LEU A 287 -47.01 -62.90 80.75
C LEU A 287 -48.34 -62.36 81.28
N LEU A 288 -49.04 -61.53 80.51
CA LEU A 288 -50.35 -61.00 80.89
C LEU A 288 -51.38 -62.13 81.09
N SER A 289 -51.37 -63.15 80.22
CA SER A 289 -52.22 -64.33 80.36
C SER A 289 -51.93 -65.12 81.64
N VAL A 290 -50.64 -65.30 81.98
CA VAL A 290 -50.22 -65.96 83.22
C VAL A 290 -50.64 -65.17 84.45
N ILE A 291 -50.46 -63.84 84.45
CA ILE A 291 -50.90 -62.94 85.53
C ILE A 291 -52.40 -63.06 85.72
N ASN A 292 -53.19 -62.92 84.65
CA ASN A 292 -54.64 -63.04 84.73
C ASN A 292 -55.09 -64.39 85.30
N ARG A 293 -54.42 -65.49 84.94
CA ARG A 293 -54.71 -66.81 85.52
C ARG A 293 -54.40 -66.86 87.01
N PHE A 294 -53.26 -66.32 87.45
CA PHE A 294 -52.94 -66.24 88.87
C PHE A 294 -53.93 -65.37 89.64
N ASP A 295 -54.35 -64.23 89.08
CA ASP A 295 -55.36 -63.38 89.69
C ASP A 295 -56.69 -64.14 89.85
N THR A 296 -57.13 -64.88 88.81
CA THR A 296 -58.34 -65.73 88.91
C THR A 296 -58.17 -66.85 89.95
N ASP A 297 -57.04 -67.57 89.96
CA ASP A 297 -56.79 -68.64 90.94
C ASP A 297 -56.76 -68.10 92.37
N ILE A 298 -56.23 -66.88 92.59
CA ILE A 298 -56.22 -66.21 93.90
C ILE A 298 -57.64 -65.83 94.31
N ASP A 299 -58.43 -65.24 93.41
CA ASP A 299 -59.83 -64.88 93.68
C ASP A 299 -60.68 -66.12 94.02
N ASP A 300 -60.49 -67.23 93.29
CA ASP A 300 -61.15 -68.52 93.57
C ASP A 300 -60.74 -69.06 94.96
N LYS A 301 -59.44 -69.00 95.31
CA LYS A 301 -58.94 -69.45 96.62
C LYS A 301 -59.38 -68.56 97.76
N LEU A 302 -59.49 -67.25 97.53
CA LEU A 302 -60.03 -66.31 98.50
C LEU A 302 -61.49 -66.64 98.78
N THR A 303 -62.28 -66.90 97.73
CA THR A 303 -63.69 -67.31 97.84
C THR A 303 -63.82 -68.61 98.64
N GLU A 304 -63.03 -69.65 98.33
CA GLU A 304 -63.02 -70.91 99.07
C GLU A 304 -62.63 -70.72 100.55
N TYR A 305 -61.68 -69.84 100.84
CA TYR A 305 -61.28 -69.51 102.21
C TYR A 305 -62.39 -68.79 102.97
N GLU A 306 -63.06 -67.83 102.34
CA GLU A 306 -64.21 -67.12 102.91
C GLU A 306 -65.35 -68.10 103.24
N GLU A 307 -65.71 -69.00 102.32
CA GLU A 307 -66.72 -70.06 102.55
C GLU A 307 -66.34 -71.00 103.72
N LEU A 308 -65.07 -71.40 103.82
CA LEU A 308 -64.58 -72.23 104.91
C LEU A 308 -64.63 -71.51 106.26
N CYS A 309 -64.30 -70.21 106.27
CA CYS A 309 -64.43 -69.37 107.46
C CYS A 309 -65.88 -69.24 107.92
N GLU A 310 -66.82 -69.03 106.99
CA GLU A 310 -68.26 -69.00 107.30
C GLU A 310 -68.72 -70.34 107.90
N THR A 311 -68.31 -71.46 107.29
CA THR A 311 -68.63 -72.81 107.78
C THR A 311 -68.04 -73.04 109.19
N TYR A 312 -66.78 -72.67 109.41
CA TYR A 312 -66.12 -72.80 110.70
C TYR A 312 -66.82 -72.00 111.81
N GLU A 313 -67.18 -70.73 111.54
CA GLU A 313 -67.91 -69.92 112.52
C GLU A 313 -69.31 -70.50 112.80
N SER A 314 -69.99 -71.05 111.78
CA SER A 314 -71.24 -71.79 111.97
C SER A 314 -71.07 -73.01 112.88
N ASP A 315 -70.10 -73.89 112.57
CA ASP A 315 -69.81 -75.11 113.36
C ASP A 315 -69.40 -74.78 114.80
N LYS A 316 -68.64 -73.70 114.99
CA LYS A 316 -68.23 -73.20 116.30
C LYS A 316 -69.43 -72.71 117.11
N MET A 317 -70.37 -72.02 116.47
CA MET A 317 -71.62 -71.60 117.10
C MET A 317 -72.49 -72.82 117.47
N GLU A 318 -72.59 -73.82 116.58
CA GLU A 318 -73.29 -75.06 116.85
C GLU A 318 -72.66 -75.83 118.02
N LYS A 319 -71.32 -75.98 118.03
CA LYS A 319 -70.57 -76.59 119.12
C LYS A 319 -70.79 -75.88 120.45
N ASN A 320 -70.82 -74.55 120.46
CA ASN A 320 -71.10 -73.77 121.67
C ASN A 320 -72.53 -74.02 122.17
N SER A 321 -73.50 -74.10 121.24
CA SER A 321 -74.89 -74.46 121.56
C SER A 321 -75.00 -75.87 122.16
N LEU A 322 -74.37 -76.87 121.54
CA LEU A 322 -74.27 -78.24 122.04
C LEU A 322 -73.61 -78.31 123.42
N LYS A 323 -72.51 -77.58 123.62
CA LYS A 323 -71.82 -77.53 124.92
C LYS A 323 -72.71 -76.93 126.00
N ALA A 324 -73.45 -75.86 125.69
CA ALA A 324 -74.44 -75.28 126.60
C ALA A 324 -75.58 -76.27 126.91
N ALA A 325 -76.05 -77.03 125.93
CA ALA A 325 -77.08 -78.05 126.11
C ALA A 325 -76.59 -79.23 126.97
N ILE A 326 -75.36 -79.69 126.77
CA ILE A 326 -74.74 -80.73 127.61
C ILE A 326 -74.55 -80.22 129.04
N GLN A 327 -74.02 -79.01 129.22
CA GLN A 327 -73.89 -78.41 130.56
C GLN A 327 -75.25 -78.31 131.25
N PHE A 328 -76.29 -77.89 130.53
CA PHE A 328 -77.65 -77.86 131.06
C PHE A 328 -78.15 -79.26 131.46
N GLN A 329 -77.85 -80.30 130.67
CA GLN A 329 -78.17 -81.67 131.03
C GLN A 329 -77.38 -82.16 132.25
N GLU A 330 -76.08 -81.86 132.34
CA GLU A 330 -75.24 -82.16 133.50
C GLU A 330 -75.78 -81.47 134.76
N ASP A 331 -76.07 -80.18 134.69
CA ASP A 331 -76.66 -79.41 135.79
C ASP A 331 -78.02 -79.99 136.22
N THR A 332 -78.84 -80.44 135.25
CA THR A 332 -80.13 -81.10 135.51
C THR A 332 -79.93 -82.46 136.18
N TYR A 333 -78.94 -83.24 135.73
CA TYR A 333 -78.61 -84.55 136.27
C TYR A 333 -78.03 -84.45 137.69
N ASP A 334 -77.20 -83.45 137.94
CA ASP A 334 -76.69 -83.11 139.28
C ASP A 334 -77.82 -82.66 140.22
N LEU A 335 -78.79 -81.87 139.72
CA LEU A 335 -79.99 -81.52 140.48
C LEU A 335 -80.81 -82.77 140.84
N PHE A 336 -81.01 -83.67 139.87
CA PHE A 336 -81.72 -84.93 140.07
C PHE A 336 -80.99 -85.84 141.07
N LEU A 337 -79.66 -85.96 140.98
CA LEU A 337 -78.84 -86.70 141.94
C LEU A 337 -78.94 -86.10 143.35
N LYS A 338 -78.98 -84.77 143.45
CA LYS A 338 -79.15 -84.06 144.72
C LYS A 338 -80.53 -84.30 145.32
N ASP A 339 -81.59 -84.22 144.52
CA ASP A 339 -82.97 -84.53 144.96
C ASP A 339 -83.08 -86.01 145.42
N VAL A 340 -82.43 -86.95 144.72
CA VAL A 340 -82.36 -88.37 145.13
C VAL A 340 -81.55 -88.55 146.43
N TYR A 341 -80.49 -87.76 146.64
CA TYR A 341 -79.71 -87.80 147.88
C TYR A 341 -80.48 -87.20 149.05
N ASP A 342 -81.18 -86.09 148.84
CA ASP A 342 -81.97 -85.40 149.87
C ASP A 342 -83.25 -86.21 150.23
N GLU A 343 -83.90 -86.88 149.27
CA GLU A 343 -84.99 -87.86 149.55
C GLU A 343 -84.49 -89.09 150.34
N SER A 344 -83.25 -89.54 150.09
CA SER A 344 -82.69 -90.69 150.80
C SER A 344 -82.31 -90.38 152.26
N LEU A 345 -82.05 -89.11 152.59
CA LEU A 345 -81.73 -88.67 153.95
C LEU A 345 -82.98 -88.50 154.82
N GLU A 346 -84.11 -88.09 154.24
CA GLU A 346 -85.40 -88.01 154.97
C GLU A 346 -86.01 -89.39 155.29
N TYR A 347 -85.69 -90.44 154.53
CA TYR A 347 -86.24 -91.79 154.76
C TYR A 347 -85.56 -92.57 155.91
N TYR A 348 -84.37 -92.18 156.37
CA TYR A 348 -83.64 -92.88 157.44
C TYR A 348 -83.49 -92.09 158.75
N ALA A 349 -84.06 -90.88 158.85
CA ALA A 349 -84.00 -90.04 160.05
C ALA A 349 -85.38 -89.82 160.75
N GLY A 350 -86.39 -90.63 160.42
CA GLY A 350 -87.71 -90.66 161.08
C GLY A 350 -87.97 -91.96 161.83
#